data_AF-A0A840QKA8-F1
#
_entry.id   AF-A0A840QKA8-F1
#
_cell.length_a   1.000
_cell.length_b   1.000
_cell.length_c   1.000
_cell.angle_alpha   90.00
_cell.angle_beta   90.00
_cell.angle_gamma   90.00
#
_symmetry.space_group_name_H-M   'P 1'
#
loop_
_entity.id
_entity.type
_entity.pdbx_description
1 polymer ?
#
loop_
_entity_poly.entity_id
_entity_poly.type
_entity_poly.pdbx_seq_one_letter_code
_entity_poly.pdbx_strand_id
1 'polypeptide(L)'
;MLLSMIFAIMFIIIAYGYLIWSYFYPEESMLLLNRWVYKKEPEFSDTAIAYTKFESIFGIFILTMIIVGTLSDSQFLNFFLLIVLFSYVIFKVLKTK
;
A
#
# COMPACT_ATOMS: atom_id res chain seq x y z
N MET A 1 22.82 14.54 2.43
CA MET A 1 22.72 13.14 2.91
C MET A 1 21.81 13.00 4.12
N LEU A 2 22.04 13.72 5.22
CA LEU A 2 21.23 13.57 6.43
C LEU A 2 19.78 14.10 6.28
N LEU A 3 19.59 15.25 5.65
CA LEU A 3 18.27 15.83 5.39
C LEU A 3 17.37 14.91 4.53
N SER A 4 17.94 14.31 3.46
CA SER A 4 17.23 13.38 2.60
C SER A 4 16.81 12.10 3.33
N MET A 5 17.61 11.63 4.29
CA MET A 5 17.25 10.47 5.12
C MET A 5 16.09 10.79 6.07
N ILE A 6 16.06 11.98 6.67
CA ILE A 6 14.96 12.42 7.54
C ILE A 6 13.64 12.43 6.76
N PHE A 7 13.62 13.01 5.56
CA PHE A 7 12.42 13.01 4.73
C PHE A 7 11.96 11.60 4.35
N ALA A 8 12.89 10.70 4.02
CA ALA A 8 12.56 9.31 3.72
C ALA A 8 11.92 8.59 4.93
N ILE A 9 12.47 8.77 6.13
CA ILE A 9 11.91 8.19 7.36
C ILE A 9 10.51 8.75 7.65
N MET A 10 10.32 10.07 7.54
CA MET A 10 9.01 10.69 7.71
C MET A 10 7.97 10.11 6.74
N PHE A 11 8.34 9.95 5.47
CA PHE A 11 7.46 9.37 4.46
C PHE A 11 7.12 7.90 4.77
N ILE A 12 8.10 7.10 5.20
CA ILE A 12 7.88 5.71 5.60
C ILE A 12 6.91 5.61 6.77
N ILE A 13 7.07 6.47 7.79
CA ILE A 13 6.18 6.49 8.96
C ILE A 13 4.75 6.82 8.54
N ILE A 14 4.57 7.83 7.68
CA ILE A 14 3.25 8.20 7.15
C ILE A 14 2.65 7.04 6.35
N ALA A 15 3.44 6.38 5.50
CA ALA A 15 3.00 5.25 4.69
C ALA A 15 2.57 4.05 5.55
N TYR A 16 3.36 3.66 6.55
CA TYR A 16 2.96 2.62 7.50
C TYR A 16 1.71 3.00 8.29
N GLY A 17 1.64 4.23 8.79
CA GLY A 17 0.47 4.73 9.50
C GLY A 17 -0.79 4.63 8.65
N TYR A 18 -0.71 5.06 7.39
CA TYR A 18 -1.82 4.94 6.43
C TYR A 18 -2.22 3.49 6.18
N LEU A 19 -1.27 2.59 5.92
CA LEU A 19 -1.57 1.18 5.64
C LEU A 19 -2.17 0.46 6.85
N ILE A 20 -1.64 0.71 8.05
CA ILE A 20 -2.17 0.15 9.29
C ILE A 20 -3.58 0.69 9.53
N TRP A 21 -3.79 1.99 9.39
CA TRP A 21 -5.11 2.60 9.54
C TRP A 21 -6.11 2.06 8.53
N SER A 22 -5.73 1.90 7.26
CA SER A 22 -6.55 1.30 6.20
C SER A 22 -6.93 -0.16 6.47
N TYR A 23 -6.12 -0.91 7.22
CA TYR A 23 -6.47 -2.25 7.65
C TYR A 23 -7.57 -2.27 8.72
N PHE A 24 -7.49 -1.37 9.71
CA PHE A 24 -8.47 -1.28 10.80
C PHE A 24 -9.75 -0.55 10.39
N TYR A 25 -9.66 0.46 9.54
CA TYR A 25 -10.75 1.31 9.06
C TYR A 25 -10.81 1.34 7.53
N PRO A 26 -11.09 0.20 6.87
CA PRO A 26 -11.03 0.07 5.42
C PRO A 26 -12.09 0.91 4.70
N GLU A 27 -13.28 1.08 5.29
CA GLU A 27 -14.36 1.88 4.69
C GLU A 27 -13.97 3.36 4.63
N GLU A 28 -13.43 3.89 5.73
CA GLU A 28 -12.93 5.26 5.81
C GLU A 28 -11.74 5.48 4.86
N SER A 29 -10.83 4.50 4.74
CA SER A 29 -9.69 4.61 3.83
C SER A 29 -10.11 4.62 2.36
N MET A 30 -11.13 3.84 1.98
CA MET A 30 -11.72 3.87 0.64
C MET A 30 -12.38 5.22 0.31
N LEU A 31 -12.81 5.97 1.34
CA LEU A 31 -13.46 7.27 1.21
C LEU A 31 -12.52 8.49 1.32
N LEU A 32 -11.26 8.31 1.77
CA LEU A 32 -10.32 9.37 2.17
C LEU A 32 -10.23 10.56 1.19
N LEU A 33 -10.39 10.33 -0.12
CA LEU A 33 -10.35 11.38 -1.14
C LEU A 33 -11.59 11.41 -2.04
N ASN A 34 -12.57 10.54 -1.79
CA ASN A 34 -13.73 10.35 -2.65
C ASN A 34 -15.05 10.70 -1.96
N ARG A 35 -15.04 11.03 -0.66
CA ARG A 35 -16.27 11.27 0.11
C ARG A 35 -17.16 12.37 -0.48
N TRP A 36 -16.57 13.37 -1.11
CA TRP A 36 -17.28 14.51 -1.75
C TRP A 36 -17.97 14.15 -3.07
N VAL A 37 -17.67 13.00 -3.68
CA VAL A 37 -18.25 12.58 -4.96
C VAL A 37 -19.66 12.01 -4.77
N TYR A 38 -19.96 11.47 -3.59
CA TYR A 38 -21.18 10.74 -3.33
C TYR A 38 -22.25 11.63 -2.68
N LYS A 39 -23.50 11.52 -3.15
CA LYS A 39 -24.65 12.23 -2.56
C LYS A 39 -25.10 11.63 -1.21
N LYS A 40 -24.75 10.37 -0.96
CA LYS A 40 -25.00 9.60 0.27
C LYS A 40 -23.79 8.73 0.54
N GLU A 41 -23.59 8.33 1.78
CA GLU A 41 -22.50 7.45 2.16
C GLU A 41 -22.62 6.11 1.42
N PRO A 42 -21.59 5.70 0.65
CA PRO A 42 -21.66 4.46 -0.12
C PRO A 42 -21.47 3.25 0.79
N GLU A 43 -22.29 2.23 0.59
CA GLU A 43 -22.13 0.93 1.24
C GLU A 43 -21.16 0.08 0.42
N PHE A 44 -20.08 -0.39 1.05
CA PHE A 44 -19.09 -1.26 0.42
C PHE A 44 -19.47 -2.74 0.61
N SER A 45 -19.19 -3.57 -0.39
CA SER A 45 -19.37 -5.01 -0.22
C SER A 45 -18.31 -5.59 0.72
N ASP A 46 -18.65 -6.70 1.39
CA ASP A 46 -17.70 -7.44 2.23
C ASP A 46 -16.43 -7.83 1.47
N THR A 47 -16.57 -8.12 0.17
CA THR A 47 -15.45 -8.46 -0.70
C THR A 47 -14.53 -7.27 -0.94
N ALA A 48 -15.08 -6.07 -1.11
CA ALA A 48 -14.30 -4.84 -1.24
C ALA A 48 -13.55 -4.54 0.07
N ILE A 49 -14.22 -4.67 1.22
CA ILE A 49 -13.62 -4.49 2.54
C ILE A 49 -12.47 -5.49 2.76
N ALA A 50 -12.70 -6.78 2.48
CA ALA A 50 -11.69 -7.82 2.61
C ALA A 50 -10.49 -7.58 1.68
N TYR A 51 -10.75 -7.12 0.46
CA TYR A 51 -9.71 -6.78 -0.50
C TYR A 51 -8.88 -5.58 -0.05
N THR A 52 -9.48 -4.51 0.48
CA THR A 52 -8.76 -3.36 1.04
C THR A 52 -7.86 -3.75 2.22
N LYS A 53 -8.35 -4.63 3.10
CA LYS A 53 -7.52 -5.19 4.19
C LYS A 53 -6.35 -6.00 3.66
N PHE A 54 -6.57 -6.81 2.62
CA PHE A 54 -5.51 -7.56 1.96
C PHE A 54 -4.47 -6.64 1.30
N GLU A 55 -4.91 -5.62 0.54
CA GLU A 55 -4.01 -4.63 -0.07
C GLU A 55 -3.20 -3.89 1.00
N SER A 56 -3.78 -3.61 2.17
CA SER A 56 -3.09 -2.96 3.28
C SER A 56 -1.97 -3.83 3.86
N ILE A 57 -2.24 -5.11 4.14
CA ILE A 57 -1.21 -6.07 4.60
C ILE A 57 -0.14 -6.27 3.53
N PHE A 58 -0.56 -6.44 2.27
CA PHE A 58 0.36 -6.64 1.16
C PHE A 58 1.24 -5.41 0.93
N GLY A 59 0.68 -4.21 1.07
CA GLY A 59 1.41 -2.95 1.04
C GLY A 59 2.45 -2.87 2.15
N ILE A 60 2.11 -3.27 3.38
CA ILE A 60 3.05 -3.37 4.51
C ILE A 60 4.20 -4.33 4.17
N PHE A 61 3.88 -5.50 3.61
CA PHE A 61 4.88 -6.48 3.21
C PHE A 61 5.85 -5.92 2.16
N ILE A 62 5.34 -5.31 1.09
CA ILE A 62 6.16 -4.67 0.06
C ILE A 62 7.01 -3.55 0.66
N LEU A 63 6.42 -2.67 1.46
CA LEU A 63 7.13 -1.55 2.07
C LEU A 63 8.28 -2.02 2.96
N THR A 64 8.04 -3.08 3.75
CA THR A 64 9.07 -3.72 4.58
C THR A 64 10.21 -4.28 3.71
N MET A 65 9.86 -4.99 2.63
CA MET A 65 10.84 -5.55 1.71
C MET A 65 11.68 -4.48 1.00
N ILE A 66 11.08 -3.34 0.64
CA ILE A 66 11.81 -2.19 0.08
C ILE A 66 12.83 -1.67 1.10
N ILE A 67 12.44 -1.46 2.35
CA ILE A 67 13.34 -0.98 3.40
C ILE A 67 14.52 -1.93 3.60
N VAL A 68 14.24 -3.23 3.73
CA VAL A 68 15.29 -4.25 3.87
C VAL A 68 16.21 -4.28 2.65
N GLY A 69 15.66 -4.20 1.43
CA GLY A 69 16.43 -4.13 0.19
C GLY A 69 17.36 -2.92 0.15
N THR A 70 16.88 -1.74 0.56
CA THR A 70 17.69 -0.52 0.61
C THR A 70 18.81 -0.55 1.66
N LEU A 71 18.65 -1.33 2.74
CA LEU A 71 19.70 -1.51 3.75
C LEU A 71 20.75 -2.54 3.36
N SER A 72 20.39 -3.50 2.50
CA SER A 72 21.24 -4.63 2.13
C SER A 72 22.25 -4.30 1.03
N ASP A 73 22.14 -3.16 0.33
CA ASP A 73 22.90 -2.80 -0.89
C ASP A 73 22.91 -3.89 -1.99
N SER A 74 22.08 -4.93 -1.87
CA SER A 74 22.08 -6.06 -2.77
C SER A 74 21.17 -5.78 -3.95
N GLN A 75 21.76 -5.68 -5.14
CA GLN A 75 21.03 -5.46 -6.39
C GLN A 75 19.96 -6.55 -6.63
N PHE A 76 20.17 -7.75 -6.10
CA PHE A 76 19.29 -8.90 -6.25
C PHE A 76 17.91 -8.73 -5.58
N LEU A 77 17.85 -8.14 -4.38
CA LEU A 77 16.58 -7.89 -3.68
C LEU A 77 15.70 -6.87 -4.42
N ASN A 78 16.33 -5.88 -5.08
CA ASN A 78 15.63 -4.88 -5.87
C ASN A 78 14.97 -5.48 -7.13
N PHE A 79 15.64 -6.43 -7.80
CA PHE A 79 15.03 -7.15 -8.92
C PHE A 79 13.86 -8.03 -8.47
N PHE A 80 13.99 -8.70 -7.33
CA PHE A 80 12.90 -9.50 -6.78
C PHE A 80 11.67 -8.64 -6.44
N LEU A 81 11.90 -7.46 -5.83
CA LEU A 81 10.85 -6.47 -5.58
C LEU A 81 10.12 -6.03 -6.85
N LEU A 82 10.86 -5.77 -7.95
CA LEU A 82 10.26 -5.40 -9.24
C LEU A 82 9.39 -6.53 -9.79
N ILE A 83 9.82 -7.78 -9.69
CA ILE A 83 9.03 -8.94 -10.15
C ILE A 83 7.75 -9.08 -9.33
N VAL A 84 7.83 -8.96 -8.00
CA VAL A 84 6.64 -9.01 -7.12
C VAL A 84 5.66 -7.89 -7.48
N LEU A 85 6.16 -6.67 -7.70
CA LEU A 85 5.32 -5.51 -8.04
C LEU A 85 4.68 -5.66 -9.43
N PHE A 86 5.42 -6.14 -10.43
CA PHE A 86 4.88 -6.47 -11.75
C PHE A 86 3.81 -7.56 -11.68
N SER A 87 4.07 -8.64 -10.94
CA SER A 87 3.12 -9.75 -10.80
C SER A 87 1.82 -9.28 -10.14
N TYR A 88 1.91 -8.40 -9.14
CA TYR A 88 0.77 -7.79 -8.49
C TYR A 88 -0.04 -6.91 -9.45
N VAL A 89 0.62 -6.04 -10.21
CA VAL A 89 -0.05 -5.17 -11.20
C VAL A 89 -0.77 -6.01 -12.25
N ILE A 90 -0.12 -7.05 -12.78
CA ILE A 90 -0.72 -7.97 -13.75
C ILE A 90 -1.96 -8.64 -13.14
N PHE A 91 -1.86 -9.15 -11.91
CA PHE A 91 -2.98 -9.80 -11.23
C PHE A 91 -4.16 -8.85 -11.02
N LYS A 92 -3.89 -7.60 -10.59
CA LYS A 92 -4.91 -6.56 -10.41
C LYS A 92 -5.60 -6.20 -11.73
N VAL A 93 -4.83 -6.00 -12.80
CA VAL A 93 -5.38 -5.70 -14.14
C VAL A 93 -6.25 -6.85 -14.65
N LEU A 94 -5.82 -8.11 -14.46
CA LEU A 94 -6.58 -9.28 -14.89
C LEU A 94 -7.91 -9.45 -14.13
N LYS A 95 -7.95 -9.09 -12.84
CA LYS A 95 -9.14 -9.19 -11.99
C LYS A 95 -10.13 -8.03 -12.16
N THR A 96 -9.78 -7.00 -12.93
CA THR A 96 -10.64 -5.83 -13.19
C THR A 96 -11.59 -6.04 -14.40
N LYS A 97 -11.67 -7.26 -14.96
CA LYS A 97 -12.61 -7.65 -16.02
C LYS A 97 -13.71 -8.56 -15.50
#